data_AF-A0A0L1IF27-F1
#
_entry.id   AF-A0A0L1IF27-F1
#
_cell.length_a   1.000
_cell.length_b   1.000
_cell.length_c   1.000
_cell.angle_alpha   90.00
_cell.angle_beta   90.00
_cell.angle_gamma   90.00
#
_symmetry.space_group_name_H-M   'P 1'
#
loop_
_entity.id
_entity.type
_entity.pdbx_description
1 polymer ?
#
loop_
_entity_poly.entity_id
_entity_poly.type
_entity_poly.pdbx_seq_one_letter_code
_entity_poly.pdbx_strand_id
1 'polypeptide(L)' 'NTPYVYVRSKMALGRACGISRSVIATSIVTKDGSPLETQITELKDLIEQMLI' A
#
# COMPACT_ATOMS: atom_id res chain seq x y z
N ASN A 1 1.08 -15.68 -0.74
CA ASN A 1 -0.16 -14.94 -0.39
C ASN A 1 0.13 -13.45 -0.57
N THR A 2 -0.77 -12.65 -1.12
CA THR A 2 -0.53 -11.20 -1.29
C THR A 2 -1.48 -10.44 -0.36
N PRO A 3 -0.97 -9.75 0.67
CA PRO A 3 -1.83 -9.02 1.61
C PRO A 3 -2.54 -7.85 0.91
N TYR A 4 -3.78 -7.57 1.31
CA TYR A 4 -4.56 -6.45 0.80
C TYR A 4 -5.37 -5.80 1.92
N VAL A 5 -5.63 -4.50 1.79
CA VAL A 5 -6.42 -3.73 2.76
C VAL A 5 -7.26 -2.68 2.05
N TYR A 6 -8.46 -2.43 2.56
CA TYR A 6 -9.34 -1.37 2.08
C TYR A 6 -9.09 -0.07 2.83
N VAL A 7 -9.09 1.05 2.10
CA VAL A 7 -8.94 2.40 2.66
C VAL A 7 -10.24 3.18 2.56
N ARG A 8 -10.47 4.10 3.51
CA ARG A 8 -11.73 4.87 3.61
C ARG A 8 -11.99 5.86 2.47
N SER A 9 -10.97 6.27 1.70
CA SER A 9 -11.13 7.32 0.67
C SER A 9 -10.31 7.08 -0.60
N LYS A 10 -11.02 6.97 -1.72
CA LYS A 10 -10.45 6.92 -3.08
C LYS A 10 -9.72 8.20 -3.51
N MET A 11 -10.08 9.34 -2.91
CA MET A 11 -9.46 10.64 -3.21
C MET A 11 -8.12 10.79 -2.50
N ALA A 12 -8.06 10.40 -1.23
CA ALA A 12 -6.81 10.41 -0.47
C ALA A 12 -5.79 9.46 -1.08
N LEU A 13 -6.24 8.27 -1.53
CA LEU A 13 -5.38 7.31 -2.23
C LEU A 13 -4.79 7.90 -3.51
N GLY A 14 -5.62 8.56 -4.33
CA GLY A 14 -5.15 9.23 -5.54
C GLY A 14 -4.06 10.26 -5.28
N ARG A 15 -4.27 11.12 -4.27
CA ARG A 15 -3.27 12.12 -3.86
C ARG A 15 -1.97 11.48 -3.36
N ALA A 16 -2.06 10.39 -2.59
CA ALA A 16 -0.87 9.65 -2.11
C ALA A 16 -0.07 9.03 -3.28
N CYS A 17 -0.75 8.63 -4.35
CA CYS A 17 -0.11 8.16 -5.59
C CYS A 17 0.38 9.29 -6.52
N GLY A 18 0.24 10.57 -6.13
CA GLY A 18 0.62 11.72 -6.97
C GLY A 18 -0.37 12.05 -8.09
N ILE A 19 -1.62 11.60 -7.98
CA ILE A 19 -2.66 11.76 -9.01
C ILE A 19 -3.79 12.66 -8.49
N SER A 20 -4.32 13.55 -9.34
CA SER A 20 -5.43 14.45 -9.00
C SER A 20 -6.81 13.80 -9.03
N ARG A 21 -6.97 12.68 -9.74
CA ARG A 21 -8.22 11.91 -9.86
C ARG A 21 -8.33 10.80 -8.83
N SER A 22 -9.55 10.25 -8.66
CA SER A 22 -9.80 9.14 -7.75
C SER A 22 -9.10 7.87 -8.21
N VAL A 23 -8.46 7.19 -7.27
CA VAL A 23 -7.84 5.89 -7.48
C VAL A 23 -8.58 4.85 -6.65
N ILE A 24 -8.90 3.72 -7.26
CA ILE A 24 -9.66 2.63 -6.63
C ILE A 24 -8.77 1.50 -6.13
N ALA A 25 -7.58 1.33 -6.71
CA ALA A 25 -6.60 0.32 -6.34
C ALA A 25 -5.19 0.79 -6.69
N THR A 26 -4.21 0.39 -5.90
CA THR A 26 -2.79 0.57 -6.18
C THR A 26 -2.03 -0.65 -5.68
N SER A 27 -0.88 -0.93 -6.29
CA SER A 27 -0.01 -2.03 -5.92
C SER A 27 1.39 -1.51 -5.65
N ILE A 28 1.95 -1.88 -4.49
CA ILE A 28 3.34 -1.58 -4.16
C ILE A 28 4.20 -2.74 -4.67
N VAL A 29 5.15 -2.42 -5.55
CA VAL A 29 6.10 -3.40 -6.09
C VAL A 29 7.35 -3.42 -5.22
N THR A 30 7.86 -4.61 -4.93
CA THR A 30 9.14 -4.77 -4.22
C THR A 30 10.30 -4.55 -5.18
N LYS A 31 11.29 -3.77 -4.75
CA LYS A 31 12.55 -3.58 -5.45
C LYS A 31 13.69 -3.78 -4.46
N ASP A 32 14.54 -4.75 -4.72
CA ASP A 32 15.66 -5.11 -3.85
C ASP A 32 16.67 -3.94 -3.77
N GLY A 33 17.10 -3.61 -2.55
CA GLY A 33 18.00 -2.49 -2.30
C GLY A 33 17.34 -1.12 -2.38
N SER A 34 16.00 -1.05 -2.38
CA SER A 34 15.29 0.21 -2.22
C SER A 34 15.38 0.70 -0.78
N PRO A 35 15.51 2.02 -0.54
CA PRO A 35 15.54 2.57 0.82
C PRO A 35 14.19 2.42 1.56
N LEU A 36 13.13 1.97 0.86
CA LEU A 36 11.79 1.79 1.38
C LEU A 36 11.48 0.32 1.71
N GLU A 37 12.42 -0.60 1.47
CA GLU A 37 12.21 -2.04 1.63
C GLU A 37 11.74 -2.40 3.05
N THR A 38 12.41 -1.89 4.08
CA THR A 38 12.03 -2.12 5.48
C THR A 38 10.61 -1.64 5.76
N GLN A 39 10.24 -0.45 5.29
CA GLN A 39 8.91 0.13 5.49
C GLN A 39 7.81 -0.69 4.81
N ILE A 40 8.10 -1.23 3.62
CA ILE A 40 7.15 -2.07 2.88
C ILE A 40 6.93 -3.40 3.61
N THR A 41 7.99 -3.99 4.17
CA THR A 41 7.90 -5.25 4.94
C THR A 41 7.12 -5.06 6.23
N GLU A 42 7.44 -4.02 7.02
CA GLU A 42 6.68 -3.69 8.24
C GLU A 42 5.18 -3.47 7.96
N LEU A 43 4.86 -2.79 6.85
CA LEU A 43 3.46 -2.58 6.43
C LEU A 43 2.77 -3.89 6.06
N LYS A 44 3.46 -4.82 5.38
CA LYS A 44 2.91 -6.14 5.05
C LYS A 44 2.56 -6.92 6.31
N ASP A 45 3.46 -6.95 7.29
CA ASP A 45 3.26 -7.67 8.55
C ASP A 45 2.03 -7.13 9.30
N LEU A 46 1.88 -5.80 9.36
CA LEU A 46 0.70 -5.17 9.96
C LEU A 46 -0.61 -5.55 9.24
N ILE A 47 -0.61 -5.61 7.91
CA ILE A 47 -1.81 -5.98 7.14
C ILE A 47 -2.16 -7.46 7.35
N GLU A 48 -1.16 -8.35 7.40
CA GLU A 48 -1.40 -9.77 7.67
C GLU A 48 -1.99 -9.99 9.07
N GLN A 49 -1.57 -9.22 10.07
CA GLN A 49 -2.18 -9.25 11.41
C GLN A 49 -3.63 -8.78 11.44
N MET A 50 -4.04 -7.86 10.55
CA MET A 50 -5.43 -7.40 10.48
C MET A 50 -6.38 -8.39 9.77
N LEU A 51 -5.83 -9.39 9.08
CA LEU A 51 -6.58 -10.38 8.29
C LEU A 51 -6.79 -11.71 9.01
N ILE A 52 -6.32 -11.84 10.25
CA ILE A 52 -6.67 -12.91 11.19
C ILE A 52 -7.99 -12.57 11.87
#